data_AF-A0A2V7XPP9-F1
#
_entry.id   AF-A0A2V7XPP9-F1
#
_cell.length_a   1.000
_cell.length_b   1.000
_cell.length_c   1.000
_cell.angle_alpha   90.00
_cell.angle_beta   90.00
_cell.angle_gamma   90.00
#
_symmetry.space_group_name_H-M   'P 1'
#
loop_
_entity.id
_entity.type
_entity.pdbx_description
1 polymer ?
#
loop_
_entity_poly.entity_id
_entity_poly.type
_entity_poly.pdbx_seq_one_letter_code
_entity_poly.pdbx_strand_id
1 'polypeptide(L)'
;MDDRDKAAPREKLRAAVDHALGGDWQKAHLIVQDYEDDPTAAWIHAVVHRIEGDLANAGYWYRRCRRALREEVSTHDELREIAAALRAGPPADR
;
A
#
# COMPACT_ATOMS: atom_id res chain seq x y z
N MET A 1 -23.05 9.43 13.26
CA MET A 1 -21.71 8.85 13.42
C MET A 1 -20.89 9.33 12.23
N ASP A 2 -19.99 10.29 12.46
CA ASP A 2 -19.11 10.81 11.41
C ASP A 2 -17.93 9.84 11.25
N ASP A 3 -18.13 8.81 10.43
CA ASP A 3 -17.08 7.86 10.02
C ASP A 3 -16.40 8.31 8.71
N ARG A 4 -16.29 9.64 8.50
CA ARG A 4 -15.42 10.23 7.47
C ARG A 4 -14.10 10.59 8.14
N ASP A 5 -12.99 10.27 7.47
CA ASP A 5 -11.61 10.59 7.87
C ASP A 5 -10.98 9.71 8.97
N LYS A 6 -10.57 8.50 8.60
CA LYS A 6 -9.32 7.94 9.15
C LYS A 6 -8.36 7.61 8.02
N ALA A 7 -7.78 8.65 7.42
CA ALA A 7 -6.53 8.47 6.70
C ALA A 7 -5.55 7.70 7.60
N ALA A 8 -4.86 6.71 7.04
CA ALA A 8 -4.02 5.85 7.85
C ALA A 8 -2.87 6.67 8.46
N PRO A 9 -2.52 6.46 9.74
CA PRO A 9 -1.34 7.09 10.30
C PRO A 9 -0.12 6.70 9.46
N ARG A 10 0.64 7.68 8.97
CA ARG A 10 1.81 7.42 8.10
C ARG A 10 2.83 6.46 8.73
N GLU A 11 2.97 6.48 10.04
CA GLU A 11 3.79 5.54 10.78
C GLU A 11 3.33 4.09 10.57
N LYS A 12 2.01 3.83 10.61
CA LYS A 12 1.45 2.51 10.34
C LYS A 12 1.72 2.08 8.91
N LEU A 13 1.52 2.97 7.94
CA LEU A 13 1.82 2.69 6.54
C LEU A 13 3.30 2.40 6.30
N ARG A 14 4.21 3.15 6.94
CA ARG A 14 5.65 2.88 6.88
C ARG A 14 5.99 1.52 7.49
N ALA A 15 5.45 1.21 8.66
CA ALA A 15 5.64 -0.10 9.29
C ALA A 15 5.16 -1.25 8.41
N ALA A 16 4.02 -1.08 7.71
CA ALA A 16 3.53 -2.07 6.76
C ALA A 16 4.50 -2.28 5.59
N VAL A 17 5.03 -1.19 5.01
CA VAL A 17 6.02 -1.28 3.94
C VAL A 17 7.31 -1.95 4.41
N ASP A 18 7.81 -1.60 5.60
CA ASP A 18 9.02 -2.18 6.17
C ASP A 18 8.86 -3.69 6.42
N HIS A 19 7.68 -4.13 6.91
CA HIS A 19 7.37 -5.55 7.05
C HIS A 19 7.35 -6.28 5.71
N ALA A 20 6.69 -5.71 4.69
CA ALA A 20 6.65 -6.32 3.36
C ALA A 20 8.05 -6.39 2.72
N LEU A 21 8.88 -5.36 2.86
CA LEU A 21 10.27 -5.35 2.39
C LEU A 21 11.14 -6.40 3.11
N GLY A 22 10.88 -6.63 4.40
CA GLY A 22 11.52 -7.65 5.22
C GLY A 22 11.05 -9.08 4.95
N GLY A 23 10.03 -9.27 4.10
CA GLY A 23 9.45 -10.58 3.77
C GLY A 23 8.24 -10.98 4.60
N ASP A 24 7.84 -10.17 5.60
CA ASP A 24 6.68 -10.40 6.47
C ASP A 24 5.40 -9.78 5.88
N TRP A 25 5.03 -10.21 4.67
CA TRP A 25 3.88 -9.66 3.95
C TRP A 25 2.55 -9.86 4.69
N GLN A 26 2.39 -10.92 5.50
CA GLN A 26 1.19 -11.12 6.31
C GLN A 26 1.03 -10.02 7.36
N LYS A 27 2.13 -9.58 7.97
CA LYS A 27 2.09 -8.50 8.96
C LYS A 27 1.80 -7.16 8.31
N ALA A 28 2.34 -6.94 7.11
CA ALA A 28 1.98 -5.79 6.30
C ALA A 28 0.47 -5.79 5.99
N HIS A 29 -0.07 -6.92 5.51
CA HIS A 29 -1.50 -7.10 5.22
C HIS A 29 -2.39 -6.73 6.42
N LEU A 30 -2.09 -7.28 7.60
CA LEU A 30 -2.85 -7.00 8.82
C LEU A 30 -2.89 -5.51 9.17
N ILE A 31 -1.79 -4.79 8.96
CA ILE A 31 -1.74 -3.35 9.24
C ILE A 31 -2.63 -2.59 8.25
N VAL A 32 -2.55 -2.89 6.96
CA VAL A 32 -3.27 -2.10 5.94
C VAL A 32 -4.74 -2.48 5.81
N GLN A 33 -5.14 -3.66 6.31
CA GLN A 33 -6.53 -4.09 6.43
C GLN A 33 -7.37 -3.18 7.35
N ASP A 34 -6.74 -2.49 8.31
CA ASP A 34 -7.46 -1.51 9.15
C ASP A 34 -7.74 -0.18 8.43
N TYR A 35 -7.19 0.03 7.22
CA TYR A 35 -7.22 1.32 6.53
C TYR A 35 -7.55 1.20 5.04
N GLU A 36 -8.49 0.33 4.66
CA GLU A 36 -8.81 0.00 3.25
C GLU A 36 -9.30 1.19 2.39
N ASP A 37 -9.72 2.28 3.03
CA ASP A 37 -10.16 3.51 2.36
C ASP A 37 -9.01 4.50 2.09
N ASP A 38 -7.83 4.30 2.69
CA ASP A 38 -6.65 5.10 2.42
C ASP A 38 -6.01 4.67 1.08
N PRO A 39 -5.82 5.57 0.10
CA PRO A 39 -5.24 5.21 -1.19
C PRO A 39 -3.83 4.62 -1.12
N THR A 40 -3.05 5.00 -0.11
CA THR A 40 -1.70 4.45 0.11
C THR A 40 -1.77 3.07 0.74
N ALA A 41 -2.67 2.86 1.71
CA ALA A 41 -2.94 1.53 2.25
C ALA A 41 -3.42 0.57 1.15
N ALA A 42 -4.33 1.01 0.28
CA ALA A 42 -4.79 0.24 -0.88
C ALA A 42 -3.64 -0.08 -1.86
N TRP A 43 -2.68 0.82 -2.05
CA TRP A 43 -1.50 0.53 -2.85
C TRP A 43 -0.59 -0.54 -2.20
N ILE A 44 -0.37 -0.46 -0.88
CA ILE A 44 0.38 -1.49 -0.16
C ILE A 44 -0.33 -2.85 -0.23
N HIS A 45 -1.66 -2.88 -0.03
CA HIS A 45 -2.50 -4.08 -0.20
C HIS A 45 -2.30 -4.74 -1.57
N ALA A 46 -2.31 -3.94 -2.63
CA ALA A 46 -2.11 -4.42 -3.99
C ALA A 46 -0.75 -5.13 -4.15
N VAL A 47 0.32 -4.52 -3.63
CA VAL A 47 1.67 -5.09 -3.72
C VAL A 47 1.81 -6.33 -2.82
N VAL A 48 1.19 -6.34 -1.64
CA VAL A 48 1.18 -7.49 -0.73
C VAL A 48 0.52 -8.71 -1.38
N HIS A 49 -0.63 -8.56 -2.05
CA HIS A 49 -1.23 -9.66 -2.79
C HIS A 49 -0.40 -10.12 -4.00
N ARG A 50 0.37 -9.23 -4.64
CA ARG A 50 1.37 -9.66 -5.64
C ARG A 50 2.46 -10.53 -5.03
N ILE A 51 2.90 -10.25 -3.80
CA ILE A 51 3.89 -11.07 -3.08
C ILE A 51 3.30 -12.44 -2.73
N GLU A 52 2.03 -12.48 -2.30
CA GLU A 52 1.29 -13.71 -2.01
C GLU A 52 1.05 -14.57 -3.26
N GLY A 53 0.95 -13.95 -4.44
CA GLY A 53 0.64 -14.60 -5.71
C GLY A 53 -0.84 -14.49 -6.13
N ASP A 54 -1.65 -13.73 -5.38
CA ASP A 54 -3.05 -13.47 -5.70
C ASP A 54 -3.19 -12.24 -6.61
N LEU A 55 -2.95 -12.45 -7.90
CA LEU A 55 -3.03 -11.38 -8.90
C LEU A 55 -4.46 -10.82 -9.07
N ALA A 56 -5.50 -11.62 -8.79
CA ALA A 56 -6.88 -11.18 -8.90
C ALA A 56 -7.22 -10.13 -7.83
N ASN A 57 -6.85 -10.42 -6.56
CA ASN A 57 -7.01 -9.46 -5.48
C ASN A 57 -6.05 -8.28 -5.60
N ALA A 58 -4.80 -8.51 -6.01
CA ALA A 58 -3.88 -7.42 -6.32
C ALA A 58 -4.49 -6.43 -7.33
N GLY A 59 -5.06 -6.95 -8.42
CA GLY A 59 -5.75 -6.15 -9.43
C GLY A 59 -6.95 -5.36 -8.89
N TYR A 60 -7.71 -5.92 -7.96
CA TYR A 60 -8.79 -5.21 -7.27
C TYR A 60 -8.27 -3.99 -6.49
N TRP A 61 -7.21 -4.18 -5.70
CA TRP A 61 -6.63 -3.11 -4.88
C TRP A 61 -5.94 -2.03 -5.71
N TYR A 62 -5.25 -2.41 -6.79
CA TYR A 62 -4.69 -1.45 -7.75
C TYR A 62 -5.75 -0.51 -8.33
N ARG A 63 -6.92 -1.05 -8.70
CA ARG A 63 -8.04 -0.23 -9.18
C ARG A 63 -8.56 0.73 -8.10
N ARG A 64 -8.59 0.29 -6.83
CA ARG A 64 -9.06 1.12 -5.71
C ARG A 64 -8.17 2.36 -5.48
N CYS A 65 -6.86 2.24 -5.73
CA CYS A 65 -5.93 3.37 -5.66
C CYS A 65 -5.62 4.02 -7.02
N ARG A 66 -6.42 3.74 -8.06
CA ARG A 66 -6.27 4.28 -9.43
C ARG A 66 -4.89 4.03 -10.04
N ARG A 67 -4.29 2.89 -9.74
CA ARG A 67 -3.01 2.44 -10.29
C ARG A 67 -3.22 1.23 -11.19
N ALA A 68 -2.32 1.04 -12.13
CA ALA A 68 -2.25 -0.18 -12.93
C ALA A 68 -1.23 -1.13 -12.30
N LEU A 69 -1.48 -2.43 -12.43
CA LEU A 69 -0.49 -3.45 -12.12
C LEU A 69 0.67 -3.32 -13.12
N ARG A 70 1.90 -3.25 -12.61
CA ARG A 70 3.13 -3.15 -13.40
C ARG A 70 3.95 -4.42 -13.22
N GLU A 71 3.82 -5.37 -14.15
CA GLU A 71 4.50 -6.66 -14.12
C GLU A 71 6.01 -6.53 -14.26
N GLU A 72 6.46 -5.51 -14.98
CA GLU A 72 7.87 -5.18 -15.21
C GLU A 72 8.58 -4.60 -13.98
N VAL A 73 7.81 -4.13 -12.99
CA VAL A 73 8.35 -3.59 -11.73
C VAL A 73 8.24 -4.64 -10.64
N SER A 74 9.35 -4.90 -9.95
CA SER A 74 9.38 -5.82 -8.81
C SER A 74 8.52 -5.30 -7.66
N THR A 75 7.96 -6.22 -6.87
CA THR A 75 7.19 -5.84 -5.66
C THR A 75 8.06 -5.05 -4.68
N HIS A 76 9.34 -5.38 -4.53
CA HIS A 76 10.29 -4.64 -3.70
C HIS A 76 10.52 -3.21 -4.18
N ASP A 77 10.66 -2.97 -5.49
CA ASP A 77 10.86 -1.62 -6.01
C ASP A 77 9.60 -0.78 -5.85
N GLU A 78 8.43 -1.37 -6.07
CA GLU A 78 7.16 -0.70 -5.85
C GLU A 78 6.95 -0.35 -4.36
N LEU A 79 7.32 -1.23 -3.43
CA LEU A 79 7.33 -0.93 -1.99
C LEU A 79 8.28 0.23 -1.64
N ARG A 80 9.45 0.31 -2.29
CA ARG A 80 10.38 1.44 -2.12
C ARG A 80 9.81 2.75 -2.62
N GLU A 81 9.06 2.74 -3.73
CA GLU A 81 8.34 3.92 -4.21
C GLU A 81 7.30 4.40 -3.18
N ILE A 82 6.56 3.47 -2.58
CA ILE A 82 5.60 3.79 -1.51
C ILE A 82 6.32 4.39 -0.30
N ALA A 83 7.42 3.78 0.15
CA ALA A 83 8.24 4.31 1.23
C ALA A 83 8.73 5.74 0.94
N ALA A 84 9.18 6.00 -0.29
CA ALA A 84 9.62 7.32 -0.73
C ALA A 84 8.47 8.34 -0.69
N ALA A 85 7.29 7.98 -1.20
CA ALA A 85 6.10 8.84 -1.17
C ALA A 85 5.67 9.18 0.27
N LEU A 86 5.71 8.20 1.18
CA LEU A 86 5.42 8.41 2.61
C LEU A 86 6.44 9.32 3.31
N ARG A 87 7.64 9.49 2.76
CA ARG A 87 8.68 10.41 3.24
C ARG A 87 8.57 11.81 2.65
N ALA A 88 8.20 11.91 1.37
CA ALA A 88 8.13 13.18 0.64
C ALA A 88 6.99 14.11 1.10
N GLY A 89 6.01 13.58 1.85
CA GLY A 89 4.79 14.34 2.15
C GLY A 89 3.84 14.35 0.96
N PRO A 90 2.59 14.89 1.11
CA PRO A 90 1.79 15.08 -0.08
C PRO A 90 2.55 16.04 -1.02
N PRO A 91 2.56 15.81 -2.35
CA PRO A 91 3.06 16.83 -3.25
C PRO A 91 2.30 18.12 -2.93
N ALA A 92 3.03 19.20 -2.64
CA ALA A 92 2.41 20.52 -2.57
C ALA A 92 1.73 20.73 -3.92
N ASP A 93 0.40 20.79 -3.89
CA ASP A 93 -0.49 20.96 -5.05
C ASP A 93 0.08 22.04 -5.97
N ARG A 94 0.18 21.75 -7.28
CA ARG A 94 0.73 22.65 -8.28
C ARG A 94 -0.28 22.85 -9.39
#